data_AF-A0A7K0TIJ1-F1
#
_entry.id   AF-A0A7K0TIJ1-F1
#
_cell.length_a   1.000
_cell.length_b   1.000
_cell.length_c   1.000
_cell.angle_alpha   90.00
_cell.angle_beta   90.00
_cell.angle_gamma   90.00
#
_symmetry.space_group_name_H-M   'P 1'
#
loop_
_entity.id
_entity.type
_entity.pdbx_description
1 polymer ?
#
loop_
_entity_poly.entity_id
_entity_poly.type
_entity_poly.pdbx_seq_one_letter_code
_entity_poly.pdbx_strand_id
1 'polypeptide(L)'
;MSMSPSNPLDQFTKQVSDLLATQAHSQRDSIEAAASHFADVICADKLIHTFGTGHSHILAEEIFYRAGGLANVSVVVDDELMLHKAVVSATNKERESATVSNLLASHPMVSGDCLLVISNSGGNGATLELAKKAKELGVKVIALTSVNHASSAKARSPQGVRLHEIADVVLDNGGVPGDACISFDGLATPVAATSTIIGAFLLQSVVVETVARVLASGRKPELFLSANLDGGDAHNKALFAKYVKQIPILN
;
A
#
# COMPACT_ATOMS: atom_id res chain seq x y z
N MET A 1 -33.22 -23.16 21.27
CA MET A 1 -31.85 -23.12 21.83
C MET A 1 -31.15 -21.91 21.24
N SER A 2 -31.01 -20.85 22.03
CA SER A 2 -30.26 -19.65 21.64
C SER A 2 -28.80 -20.07 21.48
N MET A 3 -28.24 -19.90 20.27
CA MET A 3 -26.80 -20.00 20.11
C MET A 3 -26.18 -18.94 21.02
N SER A 4 -25.21 -19.34 21.84
CA SER A 4 -24.34 -18.41 22.57
C SER A 4 -23.86 -17.36 21.58
N PRO A 5 -23.84 -16.06 21.92
CA PRO A 5 -23.12 -15.09 21.11
C PRO A 5 -21.71 -15.65 20.90
N SER A 6 -21.31 -15.80 19.64
CA SER A 6 -19.98 -16.33 19.29
C SER A 6 -18.94 -15.50 20.04
N ASN A 7 -17.90 -16.14 20.56
CA ASN A 7 -16.81 -15.46 21.26
C ASN A 7 -16.29 -14.30 20.37
N PRO A 8 -16.03 -13.08 20.89
CA PRO A 8 -15.50 -11.96 20.10
C PRO A 8 -14.27 -12.31 19.26
N LEU A 9 -13.42 -13.22 19.74
CA LEU A 9 -12.30 -13.75 18.95
C LEU A 9 -12.78 -14.51 17.71
N ASP A 10 -13.75 -15.42 17.86
CA ASP A 10 -14.32 -16.18 16.75
C ASP A 10 -15.03 -15.26 15.75
N GLN A 11 -15.68 -14.20 16.24
CA GLN A 11 -16.28 -13.17 15.39
C GLN A 11 -15.22 -12.45 14.55
N PHE A 12 -14.12 -12.03 15.16
CA PHE A 12 -13.02 -11.38 14.46
C PHE A 12 -12.35 -12.29 13.44
N THR A 13 -12.04 -13.53 13.84
CA THR A 13 -11.47 -14.53 12.94
C THR A 13 -12.39 -14.75 11.74
N LYS A 14 -13.69 -14.94 11.97
CA LYS A 14 -14.66 -15.09 10.88
C LYS A 14 -14.69 -13.86 9.98
N GLN A 15 -14.75 -12.65 10.54
CA GLN A 15 -14.79 -11.40 9.79
C GLN A 15 -13.58 -11.26 8.86
N VAL A 16 -12.37 -11.54 9.38
CA VAL A 16 -11.14 -11.48 8.58
C VAL A 16 -11.13 -12.57 7.51
N SER A 17 -11.52 -13.81 7.84
CA SER A 17 -11.59 -14.92 6.87
C SER A 17 -12.58 -14.65 5.75
N ASP A 18 -13.76 -14.13 6.06
CA ASP A 18 -14.78 -13.78 5.08
C ASP A 18 -14.28 -12.64 4.17
N LEU A 19 -13.65 -11.60 4.74
CA LEU A 19 -13.06 -10.50 3.97
C LEU A 19 -11.95 -10.97 3.04
N LEU A 20 -11.03 -11.82 3.50
CA LEU A 20 -9.99 -12.41 2.67
C LEU A 20 -10.60 -13.20 1.50
N ALA A 21 -11.56 -14.10 1.79
CA ALA A 21 -12.22 -14.88 0.75
C ALA A 21 -12.95 -14.00 -0.26
N THR A 22 -13.64 -12.96 0.22
CA THR A 22 -14.36 -12.01 -0.64
C THR A 22 -13.39 -11.25 -1.52
N GLN A 23 -12.36 -10.61 -0.96
CA GLN A 23 -11.43 -9.77 -1.72
C GLN A 23 -10.53 -10.59 -2.64
N ALA A 24 -10.14 -11.81 -2.26
CA ALA A 24 -9.41 -12.71 -3.16
C ALA A 24 -10.17 -13.00 -4.46
N HIS A 25 -11.50 -13.01 -4.41
CA HIS A 25 -12.35 -13.20 -5.58
C HIS A 25 -12.68 -11.87 -6.26
N SER A 26 -13.22 -10.89 -5.53
CA SER A 26 -13.71 -9.63 -6.12
C SER A 26 -12.61 -8.71 -6.64
N GLN A 27 -11.38 -8.81 -6.12
CA GLN A 27 -10.26 -7.97 -6.54
C GLN A 27 -9.33 -8.65 -7.54
N ARG A 28 -9.69 -9.82 -8.09
CA ARG A 28 -8.83 -10.55 -9.05
C ARG A 28 -8.40 -9.66 -10.22
N ASP A 29 -9.34 -9.03 -10.91
CA ASP A 29 -9.04 -8.20 -12.08
C ASP A 29 -8.17 -6.98 -11.71
N SER A 30 -8.43 -6.37 -10.55
CA SER A 30 -7.60 -5.26 -10.04
C SER A 30 -6.19 -5.70 -9.66
N ILE A 31 -6.04 -6.88 -9.05
CA ILE A 31 -4.73 -7.48 -8.73
C ILE A 31 -3.96 -7.75 -10.02
N GLU A 32 -4.62 -8.35 -11.02
CA GLU A 32 -4.02 -8.65 -12.33
C GLU A 32 -3.61 -7.36 -13.07
N ALA A 33 -4.44 -6.31 -13.02
CA ALA A 33 -4.13 -5.01 -13.62
C ALA A 33 -2.95 -4.31 -12.92
N ALA A 34 -2.97 -4.27 -11.58
CA ALA A 34 -1.87 -3.74 -10.77
C ALA A 34 -0.56 -4.48 -11.05
N ALA A 35 -0.62 -5.82 -11.08
CA ALA A 35 0.52 -6.67 -11.34
C ALA A 35 1.06 -6.51 -12.76
N SER A 36 0.19 -6.26 -13.75
CA SER A 36 0.59 -5.90 -15.11
C SER A 36 1.42 -4.63 -15.14
N HIS A 37 0.97 -3.57 -14.47
CA HIS A 37 1.74 -2.32 -14.38
C HIS A 37 3.09 -2.51 -13.67
N PHE A 38 3.12 -3.28 -12.58
CA PHE A 38 4.38 -3.61 -11.92
C PHE A 38 5.33 -4.43 -12.83
N ALA A 39 4.79 -5.37 -13.60
CA ALA A 39 5.58 -6.16 -14.55
C ALA A 39 6.16 -5.28 -15.66
N ASP A 40 5.37 -4.34 -16.20
CA ASP A 40 5.83 -3.37 -17.20
C ASP A 40 6.97 -2.50 -16.66
N VAL A 41 6.83 -2.01 -15.43
CA VAL A 41 7.85 -1.21 -14.72
C VAL A 41 9.13 -2.01 -14.54
N ILE A 42 9.05 -3.27 -14.11
CA ILE A 42 10.22 -4.16 -13.98
C ILE A 42 10.88 -4.39 -15.34
N CYS A 43 10.09 -4.67 -16.39
CA CYS A 43 10.62 -4.94 -17.72
C CYS A 43 11.27 -3.70 -18.36
N ALA A 44 10.90 -2.50 -17.91
CA ALA A 44 11.45 -1.22 -18.35
C ALA A 44 12.59 -0.71 -17.47
N ASP A 45 13.07 -1.50 -16.50
CA ASP A 45 14.10 -1.10 -15.52
C ASP A 45 13.73 0.19 -14.75
N LYS A 46 12.43 0.34 -14.42
CA LYS A 46 11.84 1.46 -13.68
C LYS A 46 11.53 1.11 -12.23
N LEU A 47 11.11 2.10 -11.45
CA LEU A 47 10.81 1.94 -10.03
C LEU A 47 9.31 1.83 -9.73
N ILE A 48 9.02 1.02 -8.72
CA ILE A 48 7.72 0.97 -8.06
C ILE A 48 7.85 1.78 -6.78
N HIS A 49 7.24 2.96 -6.73
CA HIS A 49 7.17 3.79 -5.54
C HIS A 49 5.98 3.39 -4.68
N THR A 50 6.14 3.38 -3.36
CA THR A 50 5.05 3.11 -2.40
C THR A 50 4.93 4.26 -1.43
N PHE A 51 3.69 4.65 -1.09
CA PHE A 51 3.44 5.77 -0.18
C PHE A 51 2.18 5.55 0.65
N GLY A 52 2.25 5.86 1.95
CA GLY A 52 1.10 5.91 2.84
C GLY A 52 1.41 6.74 4.08
N THR A 53 0.41 7.43 4.62
CA THR A 53 0.53 8.21 5.87
C THR A 53 -0.02 7.44 7.07
N GLY A 54 0.48 7.74 8.27
CA GLY A 54 0.05 7.06 9.49
C GLY A 54 0.23 5.54 9.40
N HIS A 55 -0.80 4.77 9.77
CA HIS A 55 -0.76 3.30 9.67
C HIS A 55 -0.66 2.77 8.23
N SER A 56 -1.06 3.56 7.22
CA SER A 56 -0.93 3.16 5.82
C SER A 56 0.53 3.03 5.38
N HIS A 57 1.46 3.68 6.10
CA HIS A 57 2.90 3.53 5.91
C HIS A 57 3.36 2.08 6.07
N ILE A 58 2.77 1.33 7.02
CA ILE A 58 3.11 -0.08 7.26
C ILE A 58 2.89 -0.91 5.98
N LEU A 59 1.84 -0.59 5.22
CA LEU A 59 1.55 -1.25 3.95
C LEU A 59 2.46 -0.78 2.81
N ALA A 60 3.02 0.44 2.89
CA ALA A 60 4.05 0.88 1.95
C ALA A 60 5.36 0.10 2.20
N GLU A 61 5.71 -0.10 3.47
CA GLU A 61 6.83 -0.94 3.89
C GLU A 61 6.62 -2.43 3.57
N GLU A 62 5.38 -2.91 3.55
CA GLU A 62 5.05 -4.34 3.43
C GLU A 62 5.66 -5.03 2.21
N ILE A 63 5.88 -4.31 1.10
CA ILE A 63 6.54 -4.85 -0.11
C ILE A 63 7.94 -4.27 -0.36
N PHE A 64 8.44 -3.45 0.56
CA PHE A 64 9.78 -2.86 0.53
C PHE A 64 10.77 -3.73 1.33
N TYR A 65 11.96 -3.98 0.76
CA TYR A 65 13.10 -4.64 1.41
C TYR A 65 12.74 -5.79 2.38
N ARG A 66 12.20 -6.88 1.84
CA ARG A 66 11.88 -8.09 2.59
C ARG A 66 12.18 -9.35 1.81
N ALA A 67 12.28 -10.49 2.49
CA ALA A 67 12.42 -11.78 1.83
C ALA A 67 11.26 -12.03 0.83
N GLY A 68 11.62 -12.37 -0.41
CA GLY A 68 10.66 -12.56 -1.50
C GLY A 68 10.14 -11.27 -2.12
N GLY A 69 10.55 -10.09 -1.63
CA GLY A 69 10.13 -8.79 -2.15
C GLY A 69 10.89 -8.38 -3.41
N LEU A 70 10.23 -7.60 -4.26
CA LEU A 70 10.79 -7.01 -5.47
C LEU A 70 11.88 -5.98 -5.13
N ALA A 71 13.04 -6.06 -5.80
CA ALA A 71 14.19 -5.21 -5.49
C ALA A 71 14.04 -3.76 -5.97
N ASN A 72 13.21 -3.51 -6.99
CA ASN A 72 12.97 -2.18 -7.57
C ASN A 72 11.83 -1.40 -6.89
N VAL A 73 11.48 -1.77 -5.64
CA VAL A 73 10.50 -1.06 -4.83
C VAL A 73 11.20 0.02 -4.02
N SER A 74 10.74 1.26 -4.16
CA SER A 74 11.17 2.42 -3.39
C SER A 74 10.05 2.85 -2.44
N VAL A 75 10.34 2.96 -1.14
CA VAL A 75 9.38 3.52 -0.18
C VAL A 75 9.56 5.03 -0.07
N VAL A 76 8.50 5.78 -0.38
CA VAL A 76 8.44 7.22 -0.18
C VAL A 76 8.18 7.46 1.31
N VAL A 77 9.25 7.75 2.04
CA VAL A 77 9.21 7.97 3.48
C VAL A 77 9.42 9.45 3.83
N ASP A 78 8.63 9.91 4.79
CA ASP A 78 8.84 11.13 5.54
C ASP A 78 8.48 10.83 6.99
N ASP A 79 9.48 10.82 7.87
CA ASP A 79 9.31 10.53 9.29
C ASP A 79 8.28 11.46 9.96
N GLU A 80 8.07 12.65 9.42
CA GLU A 80 7.10 13.61 9.93
C GLU A 80 5.65 13.21 9.61
N LEU A 81 5.44 12.29 8.66
CA LEU A 81 4.14 11.67 8.35
C LEU A 81 3.95 10.31 9.04
N MET A 82 4.97 9.84 9.76
CA MET A 82 4.94 8.59 10.53
C MET A 82 4.52 8.82 11.99
N LEU A 83 4.06 7.75 12.64
CA LEU A 83 3.49 7.84 13.99
C LEU A 83 4.52 7.78 15.12
N HIS A 84 5.75 7.36 14.83
CA HIS A 84 6.77 7.10 15.85
C HIS A 84 7.39 8.37 16.46
N LYS A 85 7.36 9.52 15.76
CA LYS A 85 7.86 10.81 16.27
C LYS A 85 6.79 11.60 17.02
N ALA A 86 5.69 11.94 16.35
CA ALA A 86 4.63 12.78 16.92
C ALA A 86 3.29 12.62 16.19
N VAL A 87 2.37 11.85 16.79
CA VAL A 87 1.06 11.50 16.19
C VAL A 87 0.23 12.73 15.78
N VAL A 88 0.13 13.75 16.64
CA VAL A 88 -0.67 14.96 16.35
C VAL A 88 -0.05 15.78 15.21
N SER A 89 1.28 15.89 15.18
CA SER A 89 1.98 16.63 14.13
C SER A 89 1.85 15.92 12.78
N ALA A 90 2.03 14.60 12.74
CA ALA A 90 1.85 13.80 11.53
C ALA A 90 0.43 13.92 10.97
N THR A 91 -0.58 13.91 11.85
CA THR A 91 -1.99 14.09 11.47
C THR A 91 -2.28 15.47 10.86
N ASN A 92 -1.54 16.50 11.28
CA ASN A 92 -1.68 17.84 10.69
C ASN A 92 -0.92 17.92 9.35
N LYS A 93 0.31 17.40 9.29
CA LYS A 93 1.15 17.43 8.09
C LYS A 93 0.56 16.64 6.93
N GLU A 94 -0.12 15.51 7.16
CA GLU A 94 -0.76 14.78 6.05
C GLU A 94 -1.85 15.60 5.32
N ARG A 95 -2.29 16.71 5.91
CA ARG A 95 -3.29 17.63 5.35
C ARG A 95 -2.65 18.73 4.51
N GLU A 96 -1.33 18.91 4.58
CA GLU A 96 -0.60 19.98 3.91
C GLU A 96 -0.10 19.51 2.53
N SER A 97 -0.65 20.09 1.45
CA SER A 97 -0.18 19.80 0.09
C SER A 97 1.29 20.19 -0.13
N ALA A 98 1.81 21.17 0.61
CA ALA A 98 3.19 21.63 0.51
C ALA A 98 4.22 20.53 0.83
N THR A 99 3.84 19.52 1.62
CA THR A 99 4.68 18.36 1.94
C THR A 99 5.06 17.57 0.68
N VAL A 100 4.23 17.56 -0.36
CA VAL A 100 4.47 16.79 -1.59
C VAL A 100 5.69 17.26 -2.37
N SER A 101 5.97 18.56 -2.38
CA SER A 101 7.18 19.09 -3.04
C SER A 101 8.47 18.55 -2.40
N ASN A 102 8.48 18.43 -1.07
CA ASN A 102 9.62 17.88 -0.34
C ASN A 102 9.75 16.37 -0.56
N LEU A 103 8.62 15.66 -0.60
CA LEU A 103 8.58 14.23 -0.94
C LEU A 103 9.19 13.98 -2.32
N LEU A 104 8.75 14.70 -3.35
CA LEU A 104 9.26 14.52 -4.72
C LEU A 104 10.71 14.97 -4.90
N ALA A 105 11.18 15.93 -4.09
CA ALA A 105 12.60 16.31 -4.08
C ALA A 105 13.49 15.19 -3.51
N SER A 106 12.99 14.48 -2.48
CA SER A 106 13.72 13.41 -1.81
C SER A 106 13.56 12.05 -2.49
N HIS A 107 12.41 11.84 -3.13
CA HIS A 107 11.98 10.62 -3.81
C HIS A 107 11.52 10.97 -5.22
N PRO A 108 12.44 11.31 -6.13
CA PRO A 108 12.09 11.70 -7.48
C PRO A 108 11.42 10.56 -8.22
N MET A 109 10.32 10.87 -8.89
CA MET A 109 9.60 9.95 -9.77
C MET A 109 9.76 10.39 -11.22
N VAL A 110 9.87 9.43 -12.13
CA VAL A 110 10.01 9.70 -13.56
C VAL A 110 8.96 8.97 -14.38
N SER A 111 8.69 9.46 -15.59
CA SER A 111 7.77 8.80 -16.51
C SER A 111 8.15 7.32 -16.72
N GLY A 112 7.14 6.46 -16.69
CA GLY A 112 7.29 5.01 -16.76
C GLY A 112 7.43 4.31 -15.41
N ASP A 113 7.62 5.06 -14.31
CA ASP A 113 7.49 4.49 -12.96
C ASP A 113 6.01 4.18 -12.64
N CYS A 114 5.79 3.47 -11.53
CA CYS A 114 4.47 3.30 -10.93
C CYS A 114 4.49 3.73 -9.47
N LEU A 115 3.40 4.34 -9.00
CA LEU A 115 3.17 4.75 -7.63
C LEU A 115 1.98 3.98 -7.04
N LEU A 116 2.24 3.17 -6.02
CA LEU A 116 1.24 2.61 -5.12
C LEU A 116 0.97 3.58 -3.96
N VAL A 117 -0.23 4.12 -3.90
CA VAL A 117 -0.67 5.04 -2.85
C VAL A 117 -1.69 4.35 -1.94
N ILE A 118 -1.45 4.38 -0.64
CA ILE A 118 -2.30 3.69 0.35
C ILE A 118 -2.95 4.73 1.26
N SER A 119 -4.28 4.71 1.29
CA SER A 119 -5.06 5.53 2.23
C SER A 119 -6.42 4.92 2.43
N ASN A 120 -6.73 4.52 3.67
CA ASN A 120 -8.00 3.87 3.96
C ASN A 120 -9.22 4.79 3.76
N SER A 121 -9.09 6.08 4.08
CA SER A 121 -10.15 7.08 3.85
C SER A 121 -10.12 7.68 2.44
N GLY A 122 -8.98 7.57 1.76
CA GLY A 122 -8.80 8.07 0.40
C GLY A 122 -8.89 9.60 0.27
N GLY A 123 -8.73 10.37 1.36
CA GLY A 123 -9.06 11.80 1.36
C GLY A 123 -8.01 12.74 1.96
N ASN A 124 -6.84 12.22 2.32
CA ASN A 124 -5.75 13.01 2.90
C ASN A 124 -5.09 13.92 1.85
N GLY A 125 -4.78 15.17 2.22
CA GLY A 125 -4.30 16.20 1.29
C GLY A 125 -2.99 15.84 0.59
N ALA A 126 -1.98 15.40 1.37
CA ALA A 126 -0.69 14.97 0.84
C ALA A 126 -0.81 13.74 -0.07
N THR A 127 -1.66 12.78 0.30
CA THR A 127 -1.96 11.58 -0.50
C THR A 127 -2.55 11.93 -1.86
N LEU A 128 -3.59 12.79 -1.87
CA LEU A 128 -4.25 13.19 -3.11
C LEU A 128 -3.33 14.04 -4.00
N GLU A 129 -2.56 14.95 -3.40
CA GLU A 129 -1.66 15.82 -4.13
C GLU A 129 -0.49 15.03 -4.75
N LEU A 130 0.10 14.07 -4.01
CA LEU A 130 1.16 13.22 -4.55
C LEU A 130 0.65 12.35 -5.70
N ALA A 131 -0.55 11.76 -5.56
CA ALA A 131 -1.18 10.99 -6.63
C ALA A 131 -1.38 11.83 -7.90
N LYS A 132 -1.87 13.07 -7.78
CA LYS A 132 -2.03 13.98 -8.92
C LYS A 132 -0.70 14.33 -9.57
N LYS A 133 0.31 14.69 -8.78
CA LYS A 133 1.65 15.03 -9.28
C LYS A 133 2.32 13.85 -9.98
N ALA A 134 2.17 12.64 -9.46
CA ALA A 134 2.67 11.43 -10.12
C ALA A 134 2.06 11.27 -11.52
N LYS A 135 0.74 11.45 -11.67
CA LYS A 135 0.09 11.38 -12.99
C LYS A 135 0.60 12.47 -13.95
N GLU A 136 0.80 13.69 -13.46
CA GLU A 136 1.40 14.79 -14.25
C GLU A 136 2.81 14.43 -14.77
N LEU A 137 3.57 13.64 -14.01
CA LEU A 137 4.90 13.14 -14.39
C LEU A 137 4.86 11.89 -15.32
N GLY A 138 3.68 11.41 -15.69
CA GLY A 138 3.51 10.20 -16.49
C GLY A 138 3.77 8.90 -15.72
N VAL A 139 3.58 8.92 -14.40
CA VAL A 139 3.65 7.76 -13.50
C VAL A 139 2.26 7.14 -13.38
N LYS A 140 2.17 5.81 -13.44
CA LYS A 140 0.90 5.09 -13.20
C LYS A 140 0.57 5.06 -11.72
N VAL A 141 -0.68 5.34 -11.36
CA VAL A 141 -1.11 5.37 -9.96
C VAL A 141 -2.02 4.19 -9.64
N ILE A 142 -1.63 3.40 -8.64
CA ILE A 142 -2.43 2.33 -8.05
C ILE A 142 -2.84 2.79 -6.66
N ALA A 143 -4.12 2.67 -6.31
CA ALA A 143 -4.62 2.97 -4.97
C ALA A 143 -4.94 1.70 -4.20
N LEU A 144 -4.52 1.64 -2.93
CA LEU A 144 -5.07 0.70 -1.95
C LEU A 144 -5.91 1.48 -0.94
N THR A 145 -7.21 1.21 -0.88
CA THR A 145 -8.16 1.95 -0.04
C THR A 145 -9.29 1.06 0.45
N SER A 146 -10.12 1.57 1.38
CA SER A 146 -11.45 1.01 1.63
C SER A 146 -12.44 1.83 0.83
N VAL A 147 -13.01 1.30 -0.25
CA VAL A 147 -13.99 2.05 -1.07
C VAL A 147 -15.22 2.40 -0.23
N ASN A 148 -15.67 1.47 0.61
CA ASN A 148 -16.76 1.72 1.56
C ASN A 148 -16.46 2.89 2.51
N HIS A 149 -15.25 2.97 3.05
CA HIS A 149 -14.87 4.08 3.90
C HIS A 149 -14.78 5.37 3.08
N ALA A 150 -14.05 5.37 1.98
CA ALA A 150 -13.77 6.53 1.13
C ALA A 150 -15.03 7.18 0.57
N SER A 151 -16.07 6.39 0.29
CA SER A 151 -17.38 6.84 -0.20
C SER A 151 -18.38 7.17 0.91
N SER A 152 -18.02 6.99 2.19
CA SER A 152 -18.91 7.29 3.31
C SER A 152 -18.89 8.78 3.68
N ALA A 153 -19.96 9.24 4.35
CA ALA A 153 -20.02 10.59 4.93
C ALA A 153 -18.93 10.86 5.99
N LYS A 154 -18.29 9.81 6.52
CA LYS A 154 -17.18 9.92 7.49
C LYS A 154 -15.83 10.18 6.81
N ALA A 155 -15.69 9.86 5.52
CA ALA A 155 -14.48 10.17 4.77
C ALA A 155 -14.40 11.67 4.50
N ARG A 156 -13.35 12.28 5.04
CA ARG A 156 -13.02 13.68 4.79
C ARG A 156 -12.37 13.80 3.43
N SER A 157 -12.83 14.70 2.57
CA SER A 157 -12.03 15.21 1.45
C SER A 157 -12.29 16.71 1.30
N PRO A 158 -11.35 17.55 1.75
CA PRO A 158 -11.45 19.00 1.59
C PRO A 158 -11.58 19.43 0.12
N GLN A 159 -11.14 18.60 -0.82
CA GLN A 159 -11.09 18.88 -2.25
C GLN A 159 -12.23 18.23 -3.04
N GLY A 160 -13.15 17.52 -2.38
CA GLY A 160 -14.26 16.80 -3.02
C GLY A 160 -13.86 15.47 -3.68
N VAL A 161 -12.64 15.36 -4.20
CA VAL A 161 -12.12 14.16 -4.90
C VAL A 161 -11.55 13.13 -3.90
N ARG A 162 -11.66 11.83 -4.21
CA ARG A 162 -11.08 10.70 -3.48
C ARG A 162 -9.96 10.01 -4.26
N LEU A 163 -9.08 9.33 -3.53
CA LEU A 163 -7.92 8.63 -4.09
C LEU A 163 -8.33 7.61 -5.17
N HIS A 164 -9.39 6.85 -4.92
CA HIS A 164 -9.89 5.85 -5.88
C HIS A 164 -10.45 6.47 -7.17
N GLU A 165 -10.79 7.76 -7.18
CA GLU A 165 -11.25 8.47 -8.38
C GLU A 165 -10.07 9.00 -9.22
N ILE A 166 -8.88 9.09 -8.63
CA ILE A 166 -7.65 9.56 -9.29
C ILE A 166 -6.84 8.40 -9.86
N ALA A 167 -6.85 7.25 -9.17
CA ALA A 167 -6.02 6.10 -9.50
C ALA A 167 -6.38 5.48 -10.86
N ASP A 168 -5.38 4.88 -11.51
CA ASP A 168 -5.56 4.09 -12.72
C ASP A 168 -6.06 2.66 -12.38
N VAL A 169 -5.67 2.13 -11.21
CA VAL A 169 -6.15 0.86 -10.66
C VAL A 169 -6.48 1.03 -9.17
N VAL A 170 -7.57 0.41 -8.73
CA VAL A 170 -8.01 0.44 -7.32
C VAL A 170 -8.02 -0.98 -6.76
N LEU A 171 -7.27 -1.17 -5.68
CA LEU A 171 -7.33 -2.33 -4.79
C LEU A 171 -8.22 -1.93 -3.59
N ASP A 172 -9.41 -2.51 -3.53
CA ASP A 172 -10.34 -2.33 -2.41
C ASP A 172 -10.06 -3.37 -1.32
N ASN A 173 -9.71 -2.90 -0.12
CA ASN A 173 -9.53 -3.78 1.04
C ASN A 173 -10.86 -4.26 1.65
N GLY A 174 -12.00 -3.76 1.17
CA GLY A 174 -13.33 -4.17 1.62
C GLY A 174 -13.68 -3.77 3.06
N GLY A 175 -12.84 -2.93 3.68
CA GLY A 175 -13.01 -2.47 5.05
C GLY A 175 -14.30 -1.67 5.25
N VAL A 176 -14.56 -1.29 6.50
CA VAL A 176 -15.75 -0.53 6.89
C VAL A 176 -15.42 0.92 7.26
N PRO A 177 -16.40 1.85 7.21
CA PRO A 177 -16.20 3.21 7.73
C PRO A 177 -15.74 3.20 9.19
N GLY A 178 -14.60 3.83 9.46
CA GLY A 178 -13.91 3.80 10.75
C GLY A 178 -12.87 2.69 10.93
N ASP A 179 -12.81 1.70 10.02
CA ASP A 179 -11.84 0.59 10.03
C ASP A 179 -11.78 -0.15 11.37
N ALA A 180 -12.93 -0.40 11.98
CA ALA A 180 -13.04 -1.20 13.18
C ALA A 180 -14.32 -2.02 13.09
N CYS A 181 -14.24 -3.33 13.34
CA CYS A 181 -15.29 -4.27 12.94
C CYS A 181 -15.95 -5.03 14.10
N ILE A 182 -15.35 -5.04 15.30
CA ILE A 182 -15.90 -5.78 16.45
C ILE A 182 -16.52 -4.83 17.45
N SER A 183 -17.82 -4.99 17.69
CA SER A 183 -18.58 -4.18 18.64
C SER A 183 -18.74 -4.90 19.97
N PHE A 184 -18.81 -4.13 21.05
CA PHE A 184 -19.02 -4.64 22.40
C PHE A 184 -20.14 -3.85 23.08
N ASP A 185 -21.00 -4.55 23.83
CA ASP A 185 -21.98 -3.90 24.69
C ASP A 185 -21.24 -3.01 25.71
N GLY A 186 -21.62 -1.73 25.77
CA GLY A 186 -20.98 -0.73 26.64
C GLY A 186 -19.85 0.07 25.99
N LEU A 187 -19.46 -0.21 24.75
CA LEU A 187 -18.53 0.62 23.97
C LEU A 187 -19.21 1.29 22.78
N ALA A 188 -19.06 2.60 22.65
CA ALA A 188 -19.60 3.36 21.52
C ALA A 188 -18.79 3.18 20.21
N THR A 189 -17.55 2.71 20.31
CA THR A 189 -16.64 2.57 19.17
C THR A 189 -16.24 1.10 19.00
N PRO A 190 -16.40 0.53 17.79
CA PRO A 190 -15.89 -0.79 17.50
C PRO A 190 -14.36 -0.85 17.61
N VAL A 191 -13.81 -2.05 17.73
CA VAL A 191 -12.37 -2.30 17.78
C VAL A 191 -11.93 -3.22 16.63
N ALA A 192 -10.62 -3.43 16.54
CA ALA A 192 -9.94 -4.31 15.58
C ALA A 192 -10.09 -3.85 14.12
N ALA A 193 -9.00 -3.28 13.62
CA ALA A 193 -8.86 -2.88 12.24
C ALA A 193 -8.60 -4.06 11.30
N THR A 194 -9.09 -3.91 10.06
CA THR A 194 -8.96 -4.95 9.03
C THR A 194 -8.09 -4.49 7.86
N SER A 195 -7.94 -3.18 7.66
CA SER A 195 -7.25 -2.60 6.52
C SER A 195 -5.82 -3.11 6.33
N THR A 196 -5.04 -3.25 7.42
CA THR A 196 -3.66 -3.75 7.34
C THR A 196 -3.60 -5.23 6.95
N ILE A 197 -4.46 -6.08 7.53
CA ILE A 197 -4.45 -7.53 7.26
C ILE A 197 -4.82 -7.78 5.80
N ILE A 198 -5.94 -7.21 5.36
CA ILE A 198 -6.44 -7.41 4.00
C ILE A 198 -5.55 -6.67 2.99
N GLY A 199 -5.05 -5.48 3.35
CA GLY A 199 -4.12 -4.73 2.53
C GLY A 199 -2.84 -5.50 2.26
N ALA A 200 -2.22 -6.09 3.28
CA ALA A 200 -1.00 -6.90 3.11
C ALA A 200 -1.26 -8.11 2.21
N PHE A 201 -2.41 -8.79 2.38
CA PHE A 201 -2.83 -9.86 1.49
C PHE A 201 -2.93 -9.41 0.02
N LEU A 202 -3.58 -8.28 -0.25
CA LEU A 202 -3.73 -7.74 -1.61
C LEU A 202 -2.37 -7.39 -2.22
N LEU A 203 -1.49 -6.74 -1.46
CA LEU A 203 -0.16 -6.35 -1.94
C LEU A 203 0.72 -7.57 -2.24
N GLN A 204 0.73 -8.58 -1.38
CA GLN A 204 1.47 -9.82 -1.64
C GLN A 204 0.87 -10.60 -2.83
N SER A 205 -0.45 -10.54 -3.02
CA SER A 205 -1.11 -11.11 -4.20
C SER A 205 -0.65 -10.43 -5.49
N VAL A 206 -0.52 -9.10 -5.49
CA VAL A 206 0.06 -8.34 -6.61
C VAL A 206 1.51 -8.75 -6.86
N VAL A 207 2.35 -8.87 -5.82
CA VAL A 207 3.75 -9.32 -5.96
C VAL A 207 3.83 -10.70 -6.61
N VAL A 208 3.02 -11.67 -6.15
CA VAL A 208 2.98 -13.04 -6.73
C VAL A 208 2.61 -13.00 -8.20
N GLU A 209 1.55 -12.29 -8.56
CA GLU A 209 1.07 -12.18 -9.94
C GLU A 209 2.08 -11.41 -10.83
N THR A 210 2.74 -10.39 -10.30
CA THR A 210 3.82 -9.67 -11.00
C THR A 210 4.97 -10.61 -11.35
N VAL A 211 5.43 -11.42 -10.40
CA VAL A 211 6.51 -12.39 -10.62
C VAL A 211 6.10 -13.40 -11.70
N ALA A 212 4.88 -13.92 -11.65
CA ALA A 212 4.36 -14.83 -12.66
C ALA A 212 4.39 -14.22 -14.06
N ARG A 213 3.97 -12.95 -14.20
CA ARG A 213 3.97 -12.21 -15.48
C ARG A 213 5.37 -11.95 -16.01
N VAL A 214 6.30 -11.52 -15.15
CA VAL A 214 7.70 -11.29 -15.56
C VAL A 214 8.36 -12.58 -16.02
N LEU A 215 8.10 -13.70 -15.35
CA LEU A 215 8.59 -15.01 -15.77
C LEU A 215 7.98 -15.45 -17.11
N ALA A 216 6.68 -15.23 -17.30
CA ALA A 216 5.99 -15.55 -18.55
C ALA A 216 6.50 -14.75 -19.75
N SER A 217 7.07 -13.55 -19.53
CA SER A 217 7.72 -12.75 -20.58
C SER A 217 9.17 -13.18 -20.89
N GLY A 218 9.66 -14.25 -20.25
CA GLY A 218 11.02 -14.77 -20.43
C GLY A 218 12.08 -13.99 -19.65
N ARG A 219 11.67 -13.04 -18.78
CA ARG A 219 12.56 -12.29 -17.89
C ARG A 219 12.56 -12.89 -16.49
N LYS A 220 13.45 -12.38 -15.64
CA LYS A 220 13.50 -12.75 -14.21
C LYS A 220 13.45 -11.48 -13.37
N PRO A 221 12.53 -11.37 -12.40
CA PRO A 221 12.53 -10.26 -11.47
C PRO A 221 13.71 -10.40 -10.50
N GLU A 222 14.25 -9.28 -10.06
CA GLU A 222 15.22 -9.23 -8.96
C GLU A 222 14.47 -9.23 -7.64
N LEU A 223 14.73 -10.24 -6.81
CA LEU A 223 14.06 -10.43 -5.52
C LEU A 223 15.08 -10.43 -4.39
N PHE A 224 14.74 -9.84 -3.25
CA PHE A 224 15.54 -9.99 -2.05
C PHE A 224 15.40 -11.42 -1.49
N LEU A 225 16.53 -11.99 -1.08
CA LEU A 225 16.57 -13.27 -0.37
C LEU A 225 16.51 -13.03 1.14
N SER A 226 16.03 -14.04 1.87
CA SER A 226 16.20 -14.02 3.32
C SER A 226 17.68 -14.07 3.65
N ALA A 227 18.15 -13.12 4.47
CA ALA A 227 19.56 -13.06 4.92
C ALA A 227 19.99 -14.33 5.67
N ASN A 228 19.03 -15.06 6.25
CA ASN A 228 19.28 -16.31 6.98
C ASN A 228 19.49 -17.52 6.07
N LEU A 229 19.43 -17.37 4.74
CA LEU A 229 19.74 -18.43 3.79
C LEU A 229 21.17 -18.29 3.27
N ASP A 230 21.80 -19.42 2.96
CA ASP A 230 23.14 -19.45 2.37
C ASP A 230 23.21 -18.59 1.11
N GLY A 231 24.13 -17.62 1.10
CA GLY A 231 24.31 -16.68 -0.01
C GLY A 231 23.33 -15.49 -0.04
N GLY A 232 22.37 -15.41 0.89
CA GLY A 232 21.39 -14.33 0.97
C GLY A 232 22.04 -12.94 1.11
N ASP A 233 23.02 -12.80 2.00
CA ASP A 233 23.75 -11.54 2.20
C ASP A 233 24.50 -11.08 0.95
N ALA A 234 25.22 -11.99 0.29
CA ALA A 234 26.00 -11.67 -0.90
C ALA A 234 25.09 -11.25 -2.07
N HIS A 235 23.96 -11.95 -2.25
CA HIS A 235 22.94 -11.62 -3.23
C HIS A 235 22.32 -10.25 -2.97
N ASN A 236 21.84 -10.00 -1.74
CA ASN A 236 21.21 -8.74 -1.36
C ASN A 236 22.18 -7.56 -1.47
N LYS A 237 23.46 -7.75 -1.15
CA LYS A 237 24.50 -6.73 -1.32
C LYS A 237 24.66 -6.26 -2.76
N ALA A 238 24.53 -7.17 -3.74
CA ALA A 238 24.57 -6.80 -5.15
C ALA A 238 23.35 -5.95 -5.55
N LEU A 239 22.17 -6.27 -5.02
CA LEU A 239 20.95 -5.49 -5.25
C LEU A 239 21.05 -4.09 -4.62
N PHE A 240 21.56 -3.97 -3.40
CA PHE A 240 21.81 -2.65 -2.80
C PHE A 240 22.74 -1.80 -3.65
N ALA A 241 23.88 -2.35 -4.08
CA ALA A 241 24.82 -1.63 -4.93
C ALA A 241 24.17 -1.15 -6.25
N LYS A 242 23.21 -1.91 -6.80
CA LYS A 242 22.46 -1.54 -8.01
C LYS A 242 21.45 -0.41 -7.74
N TYR A 243 20.69 -0.50 -6.66
CA TYR A 243 19.53 0.38 -6.42
C TYR A 243 19.80 1.60 -5.54
N VAL A 244 20.89 1.62 -4.76
CA VAL A 244 21.16 2.67 -3.76
C VAL A 244 21.19 4.10 -4.32
N LYS A 245 21.56 4.28 -5.60
CA LYS A 245 21.53 5.60 -6.27
C LYS A 245 20.13 6.10 -6.58
N GLN A 246 19.18 5.18 -6.78
CA GLN A 246 17.79 5.48 -7.15
C GLN A 246 16.86 5.39 -5.94
N ILE A 247 17.25 4.62 -4.91
CA ILE A 247 16.48 4.37 -3.69
C ILE A 247 17.36 4.76 -2.49
N PRO A 248 17.37 6.04 -2.09
CA PRO A 248 18.35 6.58 -1.15
C PRO A 248 18.36 5.91 0.23
N ILE A 249 17.22 5.35 0.67
CA ILE A 249 17.11 4.66 1.97
C ILE A 249 17.88 3.32 2.04
N LEU A 250 18.40 2.81 0.91
CA LEU A 250 19.24 1.61 0.87
C LEU A 250 20.72 1.85 1.21
N ASN A 251 21.11 3.09 1.56
CA ASN A 251 22.50 3.45 1.91
C ASN A 251 22.94 2.93 3.28
#